data_AF-A0A1F9B0X4-F1
#
_entry.id   AF-A0A1F9B0X4-F1
#
_cell.length_a   1.000
_cell.length_b   1.000
_cell.length_c   1.000
_cell.angle_alpha   90.00
_cell.angle_beta   90.00
_cell.angle_gamma   90.00
#
_symmetry.space_group_name_H-M   'P 1'
#
loop_
_entity.id
_entity.type
_entity.pdbx_description
1 polymer ?
#
loop_
_entity_poly.entity_id
_entity_poly.type
_entity_poly.pdbx_seq_one_letter_code
_entity_poly.pdbx_strand_id
1 'polypeptide(L)'
;MTEKKSMDPAVRQMIDKAASLGLETIWDRYQAMLPQCGFGETGLCCRHCLQGPCRIDPFGEGPKTGICGAGADTMVARGLDRAIAAGTAAHAGHARHLAHTMLKMAKGSASGYSVKAPDKLRKVASRLGITIEGRSDKELAETVARAALADFHEKETPVLWAASVVTQGRVKVLSDLGIVPKGIDYEISDIMHRTLYGVDADPVNLLLAGLRCAVADLAGCYMGTDLADILFGIPAPVVTSANLGTLKADFVNVALHGHNPVLSDILVGIALEMGAEAKAAGAQGVNLVGICCTGNEVMMRHGIPACTHSVSQEMALVTGAVDAMVVDYQCIMPSVAQIAECMGTTVITTMENAKIPGAVHVPFKEEHAQETARQIIRMAIANFKRRAGKSVDIPSITTPVVAGFSVETIVGALSKLNSEDPLKPVIDNIVAGNIRGVCLFAGCNNVKVPQDHNFVEMAKKLLKENVLVIATGCGAGALMR
;
A
#
# COMPACT_ATOMS: atom_id res chain seq x y z
N MET A 1 -19.18 4.44 23.59
CA MET A 1 -18.36 5.51 22.99
C MET A 1 -17.41 4.99 21.91
N THR A 2 -16.84 3.79 22.07
CA THR A 2 -15.95 3.14 21.08
C THR A 2 -16.62 2.76 19.76
N GLU A 3 -17.93 2.51 19.74
CA GLU A 3 -18.71 2.27 18.51
C GLU A 3 -18.67 3.45 17.51
N LYS A 4 -18.43 4.67 18.01
CA LYS A 4 -18.25 5.85 17.14
C LYS A 4 -16.83 5.94 16.56
N LYS A 5 -15.89 5.13 17.04
CA LYS A 5 -14.48 5.11 16.60
C LYS A 5 -14.22 3.99 15.57
N SER A 6 -14.74 2.79 15.81
CA SER A 6 -14.57 1.63 14.92
C SER A 6 -15.77 0.68 14.96
N MET A 7 -16.12 0.09 13.81
CA MET A 7 -17.08 -1.01 13.74
C MET A 7 -16.46 -2.36 14.13
N ASP A 8 -15.13 -2.50 14.04
CA ASP A 8 -14.43 -3.75 14.35
C ASP A 8 -14.45 -4.01 15.87
N PRO A 9 -15.07 -5.11 16.34
CA PRO A 9 -15.16 -5.44 17.76
C PRO A 9 -13.79 -5.68 18.42
N ALA A 10 -12.81 -6.23 17.69
CA ALA A 10 -11.47 -6.46 18.23
C ALA A 10 -10.75 -5.13 18.48
N VAL A 11 -10.93 -4.17 17.56
CA VAL A 11 -10.42 -2.81 17.71
C VAL A 11 -11.07 -2.10 18.88
N ARG A 12 -12.40 -2.23 19.06
CA ARG A 12 -13.10 -1.63 20.20
C ARG A 12 -12.56 -2.12 21.54
N GLN A 13 -12.33 -3.43 21.69
CA GLN A 13 -11.71 -4.00 22.90
C GLN A 13 -10.33 -3.38 23.16
N MET A 14 -9.50 -3.20 22.12
CA MET A 14 -8.18 -2.60 22.27
C MET A 14 -8.22 -1.09 22.52
N ILE A 15 -9.22 -0.35 22.04
CA ILE A 15 -9.42 1.05 22.42
C ILE A 15 -9.73 1.15 23.93
N ASP A 16 -10.59 0.29 24.45
CA ASP A 16 -10.92 0.27 25.88
C ASP A 16 -9.68 -0.08 26.74
N LYS A 17 -8.86 -1.03 26.28
CA LYS A 17 -7.57 -1.35 26.91
C LYS A 17 -6.58 -0.17 26.84
N ALA A 18 -6.46 0.49 25.70
CA ALA A 18 -5.58 1.65 25.56
C ALA A 18 -5.98 2.75 26.57
N ALA A 19 -7.28 3.01 26.69
CA ALA A 19 -7.80 3.99 27.65
C ALA A 19 -7.50 3.60 29.11
N SER A 20 -7.63 2.34 29.49
CA SER A 20 -7.33 1.89 30.86
C SER A 20 -5.83 1.97 31.21
N LEU A 21 -4.96 1.91 30.20
CA LEU A 21 -3.52 2.08 30.33
C LEU A 21 -3.05 3.54 30.17
N GLY A 22 -3.97 4.48 29.89
CA GLY A 22 -3.64 5.88 29.61
C GLY A 22 -2.84 6.07 28.31
N LEU A 23 -2.96 5.15 27.36
CA LEU A 23 -2.27 5.21 26.06
C LEU A 23 -3.11 6.01 25.07
N GLU A 24 -2.52 7.07 24.52
CA GLU A 24 -3.17 7.92 23.53
C GLU A 24 -3.19 7.24 22.14
N THR A 25 -4.39 7.07 21.58
CA THR A 25 -4.59 6.47 20.25
C THR A 25 -4.81 7.54 19.18
N ILE A 26 -4.82 7.14 17.90
CA ILE A 26 -5.17 8.05 16.80
C ILE A 26 -6.52 8.75 16.98
N TRP A 27 -7.51 8.08 17.58
CA TRP A 27 -8.81 8.69 17.81
C TRP A 27 -8.77 9.78 18.89
N ASP A 28 -7.90 9.64 19.88
CA ASP A 28 -7.73 10.64 20.94
C ASP A 28 -6.98 11.86 20.38
N ARG A 29 -5.93 11.62 19.58
CA ARG A 29 -5.25 12.67 18.80
C ARG A 29 -6.21 13.41 17.85
N TYR A 30 -7.13 12.69 17.21
CA TYR A 30 -8.16 13.32 16.36
C TYR A 30 -9.12 14.17 17.18
N GLN A 31 -9.59 13.68 18.34
CA GLN A 31 -10.47 14.45 19.22
C GLN A 31 -9.81 15.74 19.72
N ALA A 32 -8.51 15.69 20.04
CA ALA A 32 -7.72 16.86 20.43
C ALA A 32 -7.52 17.88 19.27
N MET A 33 -7.66 17.43 18.03
CA MET A 33 -7.53 18.27 16.83
C MET A 33 -8.84 19.00 16.46
N LEU A 34 -9.95 18.75 17.17
CA LEU A 34 -11.26 19.36 16.86
C LEU A 34 -11.47 20.70 17.60
N PRO A 35 -12.10 21.70 16.94
CA PRO A 35 -12.44 21.73 15.51
C PRO A 35 -11.20 21.89 14.63
N GLN A 36 -11.18 21.18 13.49
CA GLN A 36 -10.11 21.35 12.50
C GLN A 36 -10.24 22.70 11.77
N CYS A 37 -9.15 23.14 11.15
CA CYS A 37 -9.10 24.42 10.43
C CYS A 37 -9.95 24.37 9.14
N GLY A 38 -11.04 25.14 9.10
CA GLY A 38 -11.95 25.20 7.96
C GLY A 38 -11.29 25.63 6.64
N PHE A 39 -10.28 26.51 6.67
CA PHE A 39 -9.52 26.89 5.45
C PHE A 39 -8.73 25.70 4.88
N GLY A 40 -8.20 24.83 5.74
CA GLY A 40 -7.52 23.62 5.30
C GLY A 40 -8.50 22.58 4.76
N GLU A 41 -9.68 22.46 5.38
CA GLU A 41 -10.71 21.52 4.95
C GLU A 41 -11.30 21.85 3.57
N THR A 42 -11.38 23.14 3.22
CA THR A 42 -11.85 23.58 1.89
C THR A 42 -10.74 23.73 0.84
N GLY A 43 -9.47 23.56 1.24
CA GLY A 43 -8.31 23.79 0.36
C GLY A 43 -7.96 25.26 0.12
N LEU A 44 -8.61 26.20 0.81
CA LEU A 44 -8.41 27.64 0.71
C LEU A 44 -7.29 28.15 1.63
N CYS A 45 -6.16 27.44 1.68
CA CYS A 45 -4.95 27.81 2.40
C CYS A 45 -3.71 27.50 1.56
N CYS A 46 -2.82 28.48 1.37
CA CYS A 46 -1.60 28.33 0.58
C CYS A 46 -0.35 28.70 1.38
N ARG A 47 0.65 27.81 1.34
CA ARG A 47 1.96 27.95 2.00
C ARG A 47 3.14 27.74 1.04
N HIS A 48 2.95 28.03 -0.25
CA HIS A 48 3.93 27.71 -1.29
C HIS A 48 5.07 28.73 -1.42
N CYS A 49 5.08 29.79 -0.59
CA CYS A 49 6.19 30.75 -0.48
C CYS A 49 6.23 31.41 0.91
N LEU A 50 7.28 32.18 1.17
CA LEU A 50 7.54 32.83 2.47
C LEU A 50 6.68 34.07 2.76
N GLN A 51 5.86 34.53 1.80
CA GLN A 51 4.87 35.59 2.06
C GLN A 51 3.62 35.05 2.78
N GLY A 52 3.40 33.73 2.74
CA GLY A 52 2.25 33.08 3.37
C GLY A 52 2.37 33.00 4.91
N PRO A 53 1.41 32.34 5.58
CA PRO A 53 0.28 31.61 4.98
C PRO A 53 -0.80 32.55 4.41
N CYS A 54 -1.17 32.33 3.14
CA CYS A 54 -2.35 32.95 2.54
C CYS A 54 -3.58 32.08 2.82
N ARG A 55 -4.75 32.70 2.94
CA ARG A 55 -6.04 32.01 3.04
C ARG A 55 -7.12 32.79 2.30
N ILE A 56 -8.14 32.10 1.81
CA ILE A 56 -9.30 32.75 1.17
C ILE A 56 -10.56 32.44 1.99
N ASP A 57 -11.32 33.47 2.30
CA ASP A 57 -12.60 33.33 3.00
C ASP A 57 -13.67 32.75 2.06
N PRO A 58 -14.27 31.59 2.39
CA PRO A 58 -15.29 30.97 1.54
C PRO A 58 -16.61 31.77 1.48
N PHE A 59 -16.87 32.68 2.43
CA PHE A 59 -18.12 33.43 2.57
C PHE A 59 -17.99 34.93 2.22
N GLY A 60 -16.77 35.43 2.00
CA GLY A 60 -16.52 36.73 1.37
C GLY A 60 -16.33 37.93 2.30
N GLU A 61 -16.28 37.72 3.61
CA GLU A 61 -15.97 38.77 4.61
C GLU A 61 -14.45 38.98 4.79
N GLY A 62 -13.65 37.95 4.54
CA GLY A 62 -12.19 37.98 4.62
C GLY A 62 -11.46 38.12 3.27
N PRO A 63 -10.15 37.79 3.24
CA PRO A 63 -9.33 37.89 2.03
C PRO A 63 -9.92 37.06 0.88
N LYS A 64 -9.99 37.64 -0.32
CA LYS A 64 -10.59 37.01 -1.51
C LYS A 64 -9.56 36.46 -2.49
N THR A 65 -8.30 36.77 -2.28
CA THR A 65 -7.16 36.33 -3.10
C THR A 65 -5.94 36.13 -2.20
N GLY A 66 -4.99 35.30 -2.66
CA GLY A 66 -3.66 35.25 -2.07
C GLY A 66 -2.88 36.54 -2.34
N ILE A 67 -1.83 36.78 -1.56
CA ILE A 67 -0.98 38.00 -1.67
C ILE A 67 -0.44 38.19 -3.11
N CYS A 68 -0.09 37.10 -3.78
CA CYS A 68 0.41 37.12 -5.15
C CYS A 68 -0.68 37.23 -6.24
N GLY A 69 -1.94 37.37 -5.84
CA GLY A 69 -3.09 37.41 -6.76
C GLY A 69 -3.69 36.04 -7.10
N ALA A 70 -3.15 34.93 -6.58
CA ALA A 70 -3.73 33.61 -6.80
C ALA A 70 -5.17 33.52 -6.22
N GLY A 71 -6.13 33.17 -7.08
CA GLY A 71 -7.53 32.97 -6.70
C GLY A 71 -7.79 31.63 -6.01
N ALA A 72 -9.05 31.40 -5.62
CA ALA A 72 -9.49 30.18 -4.94
C ALA A 72 -9.23 28.93 -5.79
N ASP A 73 -9.64 28.92 -7.06
CA ASP A 73 -9.52 27.75 -7.94
C ASP A 73 -8.05 27.36 -8.14
N THR A 74 -7.19 28.34 -8.42
CA THR A 74 -5.73 28.14 -8.50
C THR A 74 -5.17 27.57 -7.20
N MET A 75 -5.60 28.09 -6.05
CA MET A 75 -5.12 27.65 -4.75
C MET A 75 -5.48 26.18 -4.48
N VAL A 76 -6.74 25.81 -4.74
CA VAL A 76 -7.24 24.45 -4.56
C VAL A 76 -6.59 23.49 -5.55
N ALA A 77 -6.53 23.85 -6.84
CA ALA A 77 -5.93 23.01 -7.87
C ALA A 77 -4.45 22.72 -7.59
N ARG A 78 -3.66 23.74 -7.20
CA ARG A 78 -2.25 23.54 -6.82
C ARG A 78 -2.09 22.64 -5.60
N GLY A 79 -2.98 22.75 -4.61
CA GLY A 79 -2.98 21.89 -3.43
C GLY A 79 -3.29 20.44 -3.78
N LEU A 80 -4.31 20.23 -4.62
CA LEU A 80 -4.70 18.91 -5.13
C LEU A 80 -3.58 18.27 -5.95
N ASP A 81 -3.00 19.00 -6.89
CA ASP A 81 -1.92 18.52 -7.75
C ASP A 81 -0.70 18.06 -6.93
N ARG A 82 -0.30 18.84 -5.90
CA ARG A 82 0.78 18.42 -5.00
C ARG A 82 0.44 17.15 -4.21
N ALA A 83 -0.83 16.96 -3.84
CA ALA A 83 -1.27 15.72 -3.19
C ALA A 83 -1.21 14.53 -4.16
N ILE A 84 -1.60 14.73 -5.43
CA ILE A 84 -1.45 13.73 -6.49
C ILE A 84 0.02 13.37 -6.68
N ALA A 85 0.90 14.35 -6.87
CA ALA A 85 2.33 14.12 -7.05
C ALA A 85 2.99 13.42 -5.86
N ALA A 86 2.53 13.67 -4.63
CA ALA A 86 2.99 12.94 -3.46
C ALA A 86 2.57 11.46 -3.50
N GLY A 87 1.33 11.17 -3.94
CA GLY A 87 0.85 9.81 -4.20
C GLY A 87 1.66 9.13 -5.29
N THR A 88 1.84 9.79 -6.44
CA THR A 88 2.66 9.33 -7.55
C THR A 88 4.09 9.04 -7.10
N ALA A 89 4.71 9.92 -6.31
CA ALA A 89 6.06 9.70 -5.78
C ALA A 89 6.16 8.47 -4.87
N ALA A 90 5.10 8.18 -4.09
CA ALA A 90 5.04 7.01 -3.23
C ALA A 90 5.01 5.70 -4.05
N HIS A 91 4.13 5.59 -5.04
CA HIS A 91 4.07 4.41 -5.90
C HIS A 91 5.27 4.32 -6.85
N ALA A 92 5.80 5.46 -7.33
CA ALA A 92 7.03 5.53 -8.10
C ALA A 92 8.23 4.98 -7.32
N GLY A 93 8.40 5.40 -6.06
CA GLY A 93 9.45 4.89 -5.17
C GLY A 93 9.33 3.39 -4.93
N HIS A 94 8.10 2.90 -4.71
CA HIS A 94 7.82 1.47 -4.55
C HIS A 94 8.23 0.67 -5.80
N ALA A 95 7.75 1.07 -6.98
CA ALA A 95 8.04 0.36 -8.24
C ALA A 95 9.52 0.42 -8.61
N ARG A 96 10.19 1.56 -8.34
CA ARG A 96 11.63 1.70 -8.57
C ARG A 96 12.46 0.79 -7.69
N HIS A 97 12.07 0.62 -6.43
CA HIS A 97 12.73 -0.31 -5.52
C HIS A 97 12.66 -1.74 -6.06
N LEU A 98 11.49 -2.17 -6.55
CA LEU A 98 11.33 -3.47 -7.23
C LEU A 98 12.16 -3.57 -8.51
N ALA A 99 12.21 -2.53 -9.33
CA ALA A 99 12.99 -2.52 -10.57
C ALA A 99 14.50 -2.64 -10.28
N HIS A 100 15.01 -1.93 -9.27
CA HIS A 100 16.40 -2.08 -8.83
C HIS A 100 16.66 -3.46 -8.21
N THR A 101 15.72 -4.00 -7.42
CA THR A 101 15.82 -5.36 -6.88
C THR A 101 15.95 -6.38 -8.01
N MET A 102 15.08 -6.30 -9.02
CA MET A 102 15.12 -7.18 -10.19
C MET A 102 16.42 -7.02 -10.97
N LEU A 103 16.92 -5.79 -11.15
CA LEU A 103 18.19 -5.54 -11.83
C LEU A 103 19.38 -6.13 -11.06
N LYS A 104 19.43 -5.97 -9.73
CA LYS A 104 20.46 -6.56 -8.87
C LYS A 104 20.41 -8.09 -8.91
N MET A 105 19.22 -8.67 -8.82
CA MET A 105 18.99 -10.12 -8.98
C MET A 105 19.49 -10.61 -10.34
N ALA A 106 19.10 -9.92 -11.42
CA ALA A 106 19.50 -10.26 -12.77
C ALA A 106 21.01 -10.05 -13.02
N LYS A 107 21.71 -9.26 -12.21
CA LYS A 107 23.18 -9.15 -12.23
C LYS A 107 23.88 -10.13 -11.29
N GLY A 108 23.14 -10.88 -10.48
CA GLY A 108 23.68 -11.84 -9.52
C GLY A 108 24.19 -11.21 -8.21
N SER A 109 23.86 -9.95 -7.91
CA SER A 109 24.28 -9.29 -6.67
C SER A 109 23.25 -9.39 -5.53
N ALA A 110 22.03 -9.86 -5.81
CA ALA A 110 20.97 -10.06 -4.81
C ALA A 110 20.42 -11.49 -4.88
N SER A 111 21.14 -12.44 -4.29
CA SER A 111 20.86 -13.89 -4.36
C SER A 111 19.62 -14.34 -3.59
N GLY A 112 19.09 -13.50 -2.69
CA GLY A 112 17.82 -13.75 -2.00
C GLY A 112 16.59 -13.72 -2.91
N TYR A 113 16.74 -13.26 -4.16
CA TYR A 113 15.65 -13.08 -5.11
C TYR A 113 15.89 -13.93 -6.37
N SER A 114 14.80 -14.30 -7.05
CA SER A 114 14.85 -15.04 -8.31
C SER A 114 13.64 -14.70 -9.18
N VAL A 115 13.67 -15.08 -10.46
CA VAL A 115 12.45 -15.07 -11.28
C VAL A 115 11.56 -16.22 -10.82
N LYS A 116 10.40 -15.90 -10.22
CA LYS A 116 9.40 -16.87 -9.74
C LYS A 116 8.27 -17.11 -10.76
N ALA A 117 7.99 -16.13 -11.61
CA ALA A 117 6.97 -16.23 -12.66
C ALA A 117 7.58 -15.94 -14.06
N PRO A 118 8.28 -16.91 -14.69
CA PRO A 118 8.91 -16.72 -15.99
C PRO A 118 7.89 -16.41 -17.11
N ASP A 119 6.68 -16.98 -17.04
CA ASP A 119 5.61 -16.67 -18.01
C ASP A 119 5.12 -15.22 -17.88
N LYS A 120 5.03 -14.70 -16.65
CA LYS A 120 4.71 -13.28 -16.40
C LYS A 120 5.78 -12.38 -16.99
N LEU A 121 7.05 -12.71 -16.75
CA LEU A 121 8.20 -11.99 -17.30
C LEU A 121 8.13 -11.91 -18.83
N ARG A 122 7.84 -13.03 -19.50
CA ARG A 122 7.69 -13.09 -20.97
C ARG A 122 6.48 -12.30 -21.47
N LYS A 123 5.34 -12.36 -20.78
CA LYS A 123 4.15 -11.55 -21.12
C LYS A 123 4.41 -10.06 -20.99
N VAL A 124 5.06 -9.64 -19.91
CA VAL A 124 5.46 -8.24 -19.69
C VAL A 124 6.46 -7.80 -20.75
N ALA A 125 7.49 -8.60 -21.03
CA ALA A 125 8.45 -8.31 -22.10
C ALA A 125 7.78 -8.13 -23.47
N SER A 126 6.86 -9.04 -23.83
CA SER A 126 6.09 -8.95 -25.08
C SER A 126 5.24 -7.68 -25.15
N ARG A 127 4.53 -7.34 -24.06
CA ARG A 127 3.72 -6.11 -23.96
C ARG A 127 4.55 -4.84 -24.17
N LEU A 128 5.82 -4.87 -23.77
CA LEU A 128 6.77 -3.75 -23.92
C LEU A 128 7.52 -3.77 -25.26
N GLY A 129 7.26 -4.74 -26.13
CA GLY A 129 7.96 -4.89 -27.41
C GLY A 129 9.41 -5.37 -27.29
N ILE A 130 9.77 -6.05 -26.19
CA ILE A 130 11.11 -6.60 -25.97
C ILE A 130 11.20 -7.99 -26.62
N THR A 131 12.21 -8.21 -27.46
CA THR A 131 12.49 -9.51 -28.08
C THR A 131 12.81 -10.58 -27.03
N ILE A 132 12.18 -11.76 -27.17
CA ILE A 132 12.24 -12.87 -26.20
C ILE A 132 13.10 -14.03 -26.69
N GLU A 133 13.12 -14.30 -28.01
CA GLU A 133 13.75 -15.49 -28.58
C GLU A 133 15.25 -15.57 -28.28
N GLY A 134 15.72 -16.76 -27.89
CA GLY A 134 17.13 -17.01 -27.58
C GLY A 134 17.64 -16.43 -26.26
N ARG A 135 16.77 -15.79 -25.45
CA ARG A 135 17.18 -15.12 -24.20
C ARG A 135 16.84 -15.94 -22.97
N SER A 136 17.77 -15.99 -22.02
CA SER A 136 17.54 -16.52 -20.68
C SER A 136 16.60 -15.61 -19.87
N ASP A 137 15.95 -16.18 -18.85
CA ASP A 137 15.08 -15.40 -17.94
C ASP A 137 15.87 -14.28 -17.23
N LYS A 138 17.16 -14.51 -16.95
CA LYS A 138 18.05 -13.54 -16.32
C LYS A 138 18.30 -12.34 -17.23
N GLU A 139 18.66 -12.58 -18.50
CA GLU A 139 18.85 -11.51 -19.49
C GLU A 139 17.56 -10.75 -19.75
N LEU A 140 16.44 -11.47 -19.83
CA LEU A 140 15.13 -10.86 -20.06
C LEU A 140 14.70 -9.99 -18.86
N ALA A 141 14.88 -10.47 -17.63
CA ALA A 141 14.63 -9.72 -16.41
C ALA A 141 15.48 -8.45 -16.33
N GLU A 142 16.77 -8.51 -16.72
CA GLU A 142 17.61 -7.32 -16.79
C GLU A 142 17.04 -6.28 -17.78
N THR A 143 16.61 -6.69 -18.97
CA THR A 143 16.03 -5.75 -19.95
C THR A 143 14.70 -5.18 -19.49
N VAL A 144 13.82 -5.99 -18.90
CA VAL A 144 12.55 -5.50 -18.34
C VAL A 144 12.80 -4.52 -17.20
N ALA A 145 13.73 -4.81 -16.30
CA ALA A 145 14.09 -3.90 -15.21
C ALA A 145 14.67 -2.57 -15.75
N ARG A 146 15.47 -2.60 -16.81
CA ARG A 146 15.99 -1.38 -17.45
C ARG A 146 14.90 -0.58 -18.15
N ALA A 147 13.95 -1.24 -18.82
CA ALA A 147 12.80 -0.58 -19.41
C ALA A 147 11.91 0.09 -18.34
N ALA A 148 11.69 -0.60 -17.22
CA ALA A 148 10.99 -0.04 -16.07
C ALA A 148 11.69 1.22 -15.52
N LEU A 149 13.01 1.17 -15.33
CA LEU A 149 13.79 2.33 -14.87
C LEU A 149 13.78 3.49 -15.88
N ALA A 150 13.75 3.19 -17.19
CA ALA A 150 13.70 4.20 -18.24
C ALA A 150 12.37 4.97 -18.29
N ASP A 151 11.27 4.39 -17.77
CA ASP A 151 9.96 5.06 -17.69
C ASP A 151 9.89 6.15 -16.60
N PHE A 152 10.90 6.28 -15.74
CA PHE A 152 10.94 7.34 -14.73
C PHE A 152 11.38 8.70 -15.28
N HIS A 153 12.01 8.76 -16.46
CA HIS A 153 12.51 9.99 -17.06
C HIS A 153 12.07 10.13 -18.53
N GLU A 154 12.26 11.32 -19.10
CA GLU A 154 11.95 11.56 -20.52
C GLU A 154 12.85 10.69 -21.42
N LYS A 155 12.25 10.19 -22.51
CA LYS A 155 12.90 9.40 -23.57
C LYS A 155 12.07 9.50 -24.86
N GLU A 156 12.57 8.91 -25.95
CA GLU A 156 11.90 8.93 -27.27
C GLU A 156 10.51 8.26 -27.28
N THR A 157 10.22 7.41 -26.28
CA THR A 157 8.91 6.77 -26.10
C THR A 157 8.18 7.33 -24.88
N PRO A 158 6.83 7.39 -24.89
CA PRO A 158 6.07 7.75 -23.69
C PRO A 158 6.29 6.70 -22.58
N VAL A 159 5.77 6.96 -21.38
CA VAL A 159 5.76 5.96 -20.30
C VAL A 159 5.04 4.69 -20.78
N LEU A 160 5.79 3.62 -21.00
CA LEU A 160 5.31 2.37 -21.60
C LEU A 160 4.28 1.69 -20.68
N TRP A 161 4.48 1.74 -19.37
CA TRP A 161 3.51 1.23 -18.40
C TRP A 161 2.23 2.05 -18.27
N ALA A 162 2.15 3.24 -18.87
CA ALA A 162 0.90 3.98 -19.03
C ALA A 162 0.21 3.63 -20.37
N ALA A 163 0.98 3.58 -21.46
CA ALA A 163 0.44 3.41 -22.80
C ALA A 163 0.06 1.96 -23.13
N SER A 164 0.78 0.97 -22.61
CA SER A 164 0.63 -0.45 -23.00
C SER A 164 -0.39 -1.25 -22.17
N VAL A 165 -0.90 -0.67 -21.07
CA VAL A 165 -1.76 -1.35 -20.10
C VAL A 165 -3.25 -0.97 -20.21
N VAL A 166 -3.57 -0.05 -21.12
CA VAL A 166 -4.93 0.41 -21.38
C VAL A 166 -5.34 0.10 -22.82
N THR A 167 -6.64 0.17 -23.12
CA THR A 167 -7.13 -0.07 -24.48
C THR A 167 -6.67 1.02 -25.44
N GLN A 168 -6.58 0.70 -26.74
CA GLN A 168 -6.20 1.67 -27.78
C GLN A 168 -7.10 2.91 -27.81
N GLY A 169 -8.40 2.74 -27.57
CA GLY A 169 -9.34 3.85 -27.44
C GLY A 169 -8.98 4.77 -26.27
N ARG A 170 -8.53 4.21 -25.13
CA ARG A 170 -8.08 5.02 -23.99
C ARG A 170 -6.77 5.74 -24.30
N VAL A 171 -5.80 5.07 -24.93
CA VAL A 171 -4.54 5.72 -25.38
C VAL A 171 -4.85 6.94 -26.25
N LYS A 172 -5.76 6.80 -27.23
CA LYS A 172 -6.16 7.92 -28.09
C LYS A 172 -6.71 9.10 -27.28
N VAL A 173 -7.63 8.85 -26.34
CA VAL A 173 -8.20 9.91 -25.49
C VAL A 173 -7.11 10.62 -24.66
N LEU A 174 -6.18 9.86 -24.07
CA LEU A 174 -5.07 10.45 -23.30
C LEU A 174 -4.16 11.31 -24.19
N SER A 175 -3.88 10.85 -25.42
CA SER A 175 -3.08 11.59 -26.40
C SER A 175 -3.78 12.86 -26.89
N ASP A 176 -5.07 12.78 -27.24
CA ASP A 176 -5.87 13.93 -27.71
C ASP A 176 -5.93 15.04 -26.63
N LEU A 177 -5.92 14.65 -25.35
CA LEU A 177 -5.91 15.56 -24.20
C LEU A 177 -4.50 16.02 -23.77
N GLY A 178 -3.43 15.48 -24.37
CA GLY A 178 -2.05 15.81 -23.99
C GLY A 178 -1.64 15.34 -22.58
N ILE A 179 -2.28 14.27 -22.08
CA ILE A 179 -2.08 13.73 -20.72
C ILE A 179 -1.41 12.35 -20.71
N VAL A 180 -0.69 12.00 -21.78
CA VAL A 180 0.27 10.88 -21.75
C VAL A 180 1.51 11.35 -20.99
N PRO A 181 1.93 10.66 -19.91
CA PRO A 181 3.12 11.03 -19.16
C PRO A 181 4.40 10.91 -20.00
N LYS A 182 5.34 11.84 -19.79
CA LYS A 182 6.66 11.79 -20.45
C LYS A 182 7.69 10.98 -19.66
N GLY A 183 7.53 10.92 -18.34
CA GLY A 183 8.34 10.14 -17.40
C GLY A 183 7.74 10.26 -16.01
N ILE A 184 7.78 9.21 -15.19
CA ILE A 184 7.09 9.22 -13.88
C ILE A 184 7.64 10.31 -12.96
N ASP A 185 8.97 10.42 -12.79
CA ASP A 185 9.58 11.46 -11.96
C ASP A 185 9.55 12.82 -12.63
N TYR A 186 9.56 12.83 -13.97
CA TYR A 186 9.35 14.06 -14.73
C TYR A 186 8.00 14.69 -14.37
N GLU A 187 6.90 13.94 -14.36
CA GLU A 187 5.58 14.49 -14.01
C GLU A 187 5.51 14.96 -12.56
N ILE A 188 6.14 14.23 -11.62
CA ILE A 188 6.23 14.67 -10.22
C ILE A 188 6.96 16.03 -10.14
N SER A 189 8.11 16.15 -10.83
CA SER A 189 8.89 17.39 -10.87
C SER A 189 8.12 18.53 -11.54
N ASP A 190 7.43 18.27 -12.66
CA ASP A 190 6.59 19.25 -13.36
C ASP A 190 5.49 19.80 -12.44
N ILE A 191 4.79 18.92 -11.71
CA ILE A 191 3.77 19.35 -10.74
C ILE A 191 4.39 20.24 -9.66
N MET A 192 5.52 19.85 -9.07
CA MET A 192 6.14 20.65 -8.01
C MET A 192 6.60 22.02 -8.53
N HIS A 193 7.12 22.09 -9.76
CA HIS A 193 7.49 23.33 -10.42
C HIS A 193 6.26 24.19 -10.71
N ARG A 194 5.27 23.68 -11.44
CA ARG A 194 4.13 24.47 -11.92
C ARG A 194 3.20 24.97 -10.82
N THR A 195 3.18 24.28 -9.68
CA THR A 195 2.40 24.68 -8.50
C THR A 195 3.14 25.64 -7.56
N LEU A 196 4.39 26.03 -7.89
CA LEU A 196 5.16 27.02 -7.15
C LEU A 196 4.57 28.43 -7.31
N TYR A 197 4.97 29.34 -6.39
CA TYR A 197 4.69 30.76 -6.49
C TYR A 197 5.09 31.33 -7.87
N GLY A 198 4.18 32.07 -8.50
CA GLY A 198 4.45 32.79 -9.75
C GLY A 198 4.45 31.94 -11.03
N VAL A 199 4.04 30.66 -10.96
CA VAL A 199 3.99 29.76 -12.14
C VAL A 199 2.55 29.59 -12.63
N ASP A 200 2.02 28.37 -12.71
CA ASP A 200 0.76 28.07 -13.40
C ASP A 200 -0.43 28.54 -12.56
N ALA A 201 -1.30 29.37 -13.14
CA ALA A 201 -2.42 30.00 -12.44
C ALA A 201 -3.78 29.71 -13.09
N ASP A 202 -3.80 28.93 -14.18
CA ASP A 202 -5.03 28.48 -14.82
C ASP A 202 -5.47 27.14 -14.18
N PRO A 203 -6.65 27.07 -13.54
CA PRO A 203 -7.11 25.86 -12.86
C PRO A 203 -7.35 24.69 -13.83
N VAL A 204 -7.74 24.92 -15.08
CA VAL A 204 -7.93 23.85 -16.07
C VAL A 204 -6.57 23.28 -16.47
N ASN A 205 -5.59 24.14 -16.74
CA ASN A 205 -4.23 23.71 -17.08
C ASN A 205 -3.56 22.93 -15.94
N LEU A 206 -3.76 23.38 -14.69
CA LEU A 206 -3.32 22.68 -13.49
C LEU A 206 -3.97 21.29 -13.39
N LEU A 207 -5.30 21.21 -13.44
CA LEU A 207 -6.01 19.93 -13.30
C LEU A 207 -5.66 18.94 -14.42
N LEU A 208 -5.42 19.40 -15.65
CA LEU A 208 -4.92 18.53 -16.73
C LEU A 208 -3.51 17.98 -16.42
N ALA A 209 -2.65 18.77 -15.80
CA ALA A 209 -1.36 18.30 -15.31
C ALA A 209 -1.52 17.27 -14.19
N GLY A 210 -2.41 17.54 -13.22
CA GLY A 210 -2.77 16.61 -12.16
C GLY A 210 -3.24 15.26 -12.72
N LEU A 211 -4.11 15.27 -13.74
CA LEU A 211 -4.54 14.06 -14.45
C LEU A 211 -3.38 13.33 -15.12
N ARG A 212 -2.48 14.04 -15.80
CA ARG A 212 -1.27 13.42 -16.39
C ARG A 212 -0.38 12.79 -15.32
N CYS A 213 -0.17 13.45 -14.19
CA CYS A 213 0.58 12.91 -13.06
C CYS A 213 -0.11 11.68 -12.42
N ALA A 214 -1.45 11.65 -12.41
CA ALA A 214 -2.22 10.48 -11.96
C ALA A 214 -2.11 9.30 -12.96
N VAL A 215 -1.97 9.56 -14.26
CA VAL A 215 -1.65 8.49 -15.24
C VAL A 215 -0.22 7.95 -15.02
N ALA A 216 0.71 8.80 -14.58
CA ALA A 216 2.04 8.33 -14.14
C ALA A 216 1.97 7.48 -12.86
N ASP A 217 1.05 7.81 -11.93
CA ASP A 217 0.78 6.99 -10.75
C ASP A 217 0.26 5.59 -11.13
N LEU A 218 -0.69 5.52 -12.07
CA LEU A 218 -1.17 4.26 -12.64
C LEU A 218 -0.02 3.43 -13.21
N ALA A 219 0.91 4.05 -13.94
CA ALA A 219 2.08 3.36 -14.47
C ALA A 219 2.96 2.79 -13.35
N GLY A 220 3.21 3.57 -12.29
CA GLY A 220 3.92 3.11 -11.09
C GLY A 220 3.23 1.93 -10.41
N CYS A 221 1.91 1.99 -10.23
CA CYS A 221 1.12 0.91 -9.64
C CYS A 221 1.19 -0.38 -10.48
N TYR A 222 1.00 -0.27 -11.79
CA TYR A 222 1.02 -1.43 -12.69
C TYR A 222 2.42 -2.03 -12.77
N MET A 223 3.46 -1.18 -12.80
CA MET A 223 4.86 -1.59 -12.76
C MET A 223 5.20 -2.32 -11.46
N GLY A 224 4.76 -1.80 -10.31
CA GLY A 224 4.92 -2.46 -9.02
C GLY A 224 4.36 -3.87 -9.03
N THR A 225 3.10 -4.04 -9.46
CA THR A 225 2.44 -5.34 -9.56
C THR A 225 3.19 -6.30 -10.49
N ASP A 226 3.52 -5.88 -11.71
CA ASP A 226 4.21 -6.74 -12.68
C ASP A 226 5.57 -7.23 -12.14
N LEU A 227 6.36 -6.32 -11.56
CA LEU A 227 7.69 -6.66 -11.05
C LEU A 227 7.61 -7.53 -9.79
N ALA A 228 6.65 -7.26 -8.90
CA ALA A 228 6.41 -8.09 -7.73
C ALA A 228 5.96 -9.50 -8.12
N ASP A 229 5.05 -9.65 -9.10
CA ASP A 229 4.63 -10.96 -9.58
C ASP A 229 5.79 -11.75 -10.20
N ILE A 230 6.67 -11.09 -10.95
CA ILE A 230 7.87 -11.73 -11.51
C ILE A 230 8.81 -12.22 -10.41
N LEU A 231 9.05 -11.41 -9.38
CA LEU A 231 10.02 -11.69 -8.30
C LEU A 231 9.48 -12.66 -7.24
N PHE A 232 8.18 -12.64 -6.98
CA PHE A 232 7.58 -13.32 -5.82
C PHE A 232 6.49 -14.32 -6.20
N GLY A 233 6.09 -14.35 -7.48
CA GLY A 233 5.05 -15.23 -8.01
C GLY A 233 3.71 -14.51 -8.15
N ILE A 234 2.89 -14.98 -9.10
CA ILE A 234 1.53 -14.46 -9.30
C ILE A 234 0.63 -15.00 -8.18
N PRO A 235 -0.16 -14.15 -7.49
CA PRO A 235 -1.14 -14.61 -6.51
C PRO A 235 -2.12 -15.64 -7.06
N ALA A 236 -2.37 -16.69 -6.30
CA ALA A 236 -3.32 -17.76 -6.57
C ALA A 236 -4.27 -17.95 -5.37
N PRO A 237 -5.45 -18.59 -5.52
CA PRO A 237 -6.42 -18.69 -4.43
C PRO A 237 -5.82 -19.32 -3.17
N VAL A 238 -5.93 -18.60 -2.07
CA VAL A 238 -5.40 -19.00 -0.75
C VAL A 238 -6.45 -18.80 0.33
N VAL A 239 -6.44 -19.68 1.31
CA VAL A 239 -7.30 -19.60 2.49
C VAL A 239 -6.45 -19.22 3.70
N THR A 240 -6.89 -18.20 4.43
CA THR A 240 -6.24 -17.71 5.65
C THR A 240 -7.29 -17.11 6.59
N SER A 241 -6.86 -16.25 7.52
CA SER A 241 -7.74 -15.53 8.42
C SER A 241 -7.31 -14.07 8.60
N ALA A 242 -8.21 -13.25 9.12
CA ALA A 242 -7.94 -11.86 9.45
C ALA A 242 -8.44 -11.50 10.86
N ASN A 243 -8.01 -10.32 11.32
CA ASN A 243 -8.30 -9.64 12.59
C ASN A 243 -7.33 -10.00 13.74
N LEU A 244 -7.38 -9.27 14.86
CA LEU A 244 -6.36 -9.29 15.92
C LEU A 244 -6.19 -10.67 16.58
N GLY A 245 -7.20 -11.53 16.51
CA GLY A 245 -7.12 -12.92 16.98
C GLY A 245 -6.17 -13.81 16.17
N THR A 246 -5.56 -13.31 15.09
CA THR A 246 -4.48 -14.02 14.38
C THR A 246 -3.15 -13.99 15.13
N LEU A 247 -3.02 -13.13 16.14
CA LEU A 247 -1.89 -13.14 17.08
C LEU A 247 -1.98 -14.35 18.01
N LYS A 248 -0.84 -14.86 18.44
CA LYS A 248 -0.76 -16.06 19.30
C LYS A 248 0.14 -15.79 20.50
N ALA A 249 -0.40 -15.93 21.71
CA ALA A 249 0.31 -15.59 22.94
C ALA A 249 1.61 -16.40 23.13
N ASP A 250 1.66 -17.61 22.62
CA ASP A 250 2.75 -18.58 22.74
C ASP A 250 3.67 -18.66 21.51
N PHE A 251 3.51 -17.76 20.53
CA PHE A 251 4.42 -17.61 19.38
C PHE A 251 5.17 -16.28 19.45
N VAL A 252 6.30 -16.19 18.73
CA VAL A 252 6.94 -14.91 18.44
C VAL A 252 6.12 -14.19 17.37
N ASN A 253 5.34 -13.18 17.74
CA ASN A 253 4.49 -12.44 16.80
C ASN A 253 5.27 -11.31 16.12
N VAL A 254 5.42 -11.40 14.80
CA VAL A 254 6.09 -10.38 13.98
C VAL A 254 5.09 -9.78 13.00
N ALA A 255 4.77 -8.50 13.20
CA ALA A 255 3.91 -7.75 12.30
C ALA A 255 4.74 -7.21 11.12
N LEU A 256 4.38 -7.62 9.90
CA LEU A 256 4.92 -7.10 8.66
C LEU A 256 4.04 -5.93 8.20
N HIS A 257 4.58 -4.72 8.27
CA HIS A 257 3.80 -3.50 8.05
C HIS A 257 4.49 -2.55 7.06
N GLY A 258 3.69 -1.84 6.27
CA GLY A 258 4.17 -0.97 5.19
C GLY A 258 3.72 -1.48 3.82
N HIS A 259 4.59 -1.50 2.81
CA HIS A 259 4.16 -1.63 1.40
C HIS A 259 4.90 -2.64 0.53
N ASN A 260 6.23 -2.75 0.61
CA ASN A 260 7.02 -3.39 -0.44
C ASN A 260 7.34 -4.87 -0.12
N PRO A 261 6.99 -5.81 -1.02
CA PRO A 261 7.27 -7.24 -0.81
C PRO A 261 8.75 -7.60 -0.84
N VAL A 262 9.63 -6.73 -1.36
CA VAL A 262 11.10 -6.92 -1.30
C VAL A 262 11.57 -7.24 0.13
N LEU A 263 10.98 -6.61 1.14
CA LEU A 263 11.29 -6.88 2.54
C LEU A 263 10.50 -8.07 3.09
N SER A 264 9.17 -8.03 2.95
CA SER A 264 8.28 -8.94 3.68
C SER A 264 8.32 -10.37 3.13
N ASP A 265 8.53 -10.57 1.83
CA ASP A 265 8.64 -11.89 1.21
C ASP A 265 9.87 -12.67 1.73
N ILE A 266 11.00 -11.98 1.87
CA ILE A 266 12.22 -12.55 2.47
C ILE A 266 11.98 -12.94 3.94
N LEU A 267 11.28 -12.09 4.71
CA LEU A 267 10.95 -12.39 6.10
C LEU A 267 10.06 -13.63 6.23
N VAL A 268 9.16 -13.89 5.27
CA VAL A 268 8.34 -15.12 5.22
C VAL A 268 9.23 -16.37 5.14
N GLY A 269 10.15 -16.41 4.17
CA GLY A 269 11.07 -17.54 4.03
C GLY A 269 11.95 -17.75 5.26
N ILE A 270 12.51 -16.66 5.81
CA ILE A 270 13.44 -16.73 6.95
C ILE A 270 12.73 -17.11 8.25
N ALA A 271 11.49 -16.67 8.47
CA ALA A 271 10.73 -17.05 9.65
C ALA A 271 10.48 -18.56 9.72
N LEU A 272 10.23 -19.22 8.58
CA LEU A 272 10.08 -20.67 8.50
C LEU A 272 11.36 -21.40 8.92
N GLU A 273 12.51 -20.94 8.43
CA GLU A 273 13.82 -21.51 8.77
C GLU A 273 14.21 -21.32 10.24
N MET A 274 13.73 -20.23 10.85
CA MET A 274 14.06 -19.87 12.24
C MET A 274 13.10 -20.46 13.28
N GLY A 275 12.19 -21.36 12.89
CA GLY A 275 11.25 -22.01 13.80
C GLY A 275 11.93 -22.76 14.95
N ALA A 276 13.08 -23.41 14.70
CA ALA A 276 13.83 -24.10 15.75
C ALA A 276 14.47 -23.13 16.77
N GLU A 277 14.96 -21.98 16.30
CA GLU A 277 15.54 -20.93 17.16
C GLU A 277 14.46 -20.30 18.05
N ALA A 278 13.26 -20.07 17.51
CA ALA A 278 12.10 -19.62 18.28
C ALA A 278 11.65 -20.66 19.32
N LYS A 279 11.65 -21.96 18.98
CA LYS A 279 11.36 -23.04 19.93
C LYS A 279 12.37 -23.14 21.06
N ALA A 280 13.66 -23.00 20.76
CA ALA A 280 14.70 -22.93 21.77
C ALA A 280 14.56 -21.71 22.70
N ALA A 281 13.83 -20.67 22.26
CA ALA A 281 13.49 -19.50 23.07
C ALA A 281 12.20 -19.65 23.90
N GLY A 282 11.51 -20.79 23.82
CA GLY A 282 10.27 -21.07 24.56
C GLY A 282 8.99 -20.73 23.81
N ALA A 283 9.05 -20.30 22.55
CA ALA A 283 7.87 -20.10 21.71
C ALA A 283 7.48 -21.40 20.99
N GLN A 284 6.27 -21.53 20.48
CA GLN A 284 5.90 -22.63 19.58
C GLN A 284 6.48 -22.47 18.16
N GLY A 285 6.84 -21.24 17.79
CA GLY A 285 7.42 -20.87 16.51
C GLY A 285 7.37 -19.36 16.28
N VAL A 286 7.62 -18.94 15.04
CA VAL A 286 7.43 -17.55 14.60
C VAL A 286 6.06 -17.43 13.94
N ASN A 287 5.24 -16.48 14.40
CA ASN A 287 3.94 -16.14 13.84
C ASN A 287 4.05 -14.82 13.09
N LEU A 288 4.08 -14.87 11.76
CA LEU A 288 4.03 -13.66 10.94
C LEU A 288 2.57 -13.25 10.74
N VAL A 289 2.31 -11.94 10.86
CA VAL A 289 1.00 -11.35 10.56
C VAL A 289 1.16 -10.07 9.74
N GLY A 290 0.22 -9.80 8.84
CA GLY A 290 0.26 -8.63 7.96
C GLY A 290 -0.48 -7.42 8.51
N ILE A 291 0.03 -6.21 8.24
CA ILE A 291 -0.66 -4.93 8.43
C ILE A 291 -0.47 -4.04 7.20
N CYS A 292 -1.57 -3.50 6.65
CA CYS A 292 -1.57 -2.70 5.41
C CYS A 292 -1.03 -3.47 4.18
N CYS A 293 -0.49 -2.76 3.19
CA CYS A 293 -0.26 -3.30 1.85
C CYS A 293 0.78 -4.42 1.81
N THR A 294 1.91 -4.32 2.50
CA THR A 294 2.89 -5.42 2.55
C THR A 294 2.31 -6.67 3.23
N GLY A 295 1.36 -6.48 4.16
CA GLY A 295 0.57 -7.57 4.73
C GLY A 295 -0.34 -8.23 3.70
N ASN A 296 -1.02 -7.44 2.86
CA ASN A 296 -1.78 -7.96 1.73
C ASN A 296 -0.88 -8.70 0.73
N GLU A 297 0.33 -8.21 0.42
CA GLU A 297 1.24 -8.87 -0.52
C GLU A 297 1.60 -10.29 -0.09
N VAL A 298 1.98 -10.48 1.18
CA VAL A 298 2.31 -11.80 1.72
C VAL A 298 1.07 -12.66 2.00
N MET A 299 -0.09 -12.05 2.24
CA MET A 299 -1.35 -12.79 2.30
C MET A 299 -1.69 -13.39 0.93
N MET A 300 -1.63 -12.58 -0.12
CA MET A 300 -2.00 -12.95 -1.48
C MET A 300 -1.10 -14.04 -2.07
N ARG A 301 0.17 -14.12 -1.65
CA ARG A 301 1.15 -15.09 -2.16
C ARG A 301 1.37 -16.29 -1.24
N HIS A 302 1.32 -16.09 0.07
CA HIS A 302 1.73 -17.09 1.06
C HIS A 302 0.65 -17.44 2.09
N GLY A 303 -0.53 -16.82 2.02
CA GLY A 303 -1.61 -17.05 2.99
C GLY A 303 -1.31 -16.55 4.39
N ILE A 304 -0.37 -15.61 4.56
CA ILE A 304 -0.06 -14.99 5.85
C ILE A 304 -1.30 -14.22 6.35
N PRO A 305 -1.75 -14.44 7.59
CA PRO A 305 -2.98 -13.82 8.10
C PRO A 305 -2.83 -12.31 8.30
N ALA A 306 -3.91 -11.56 8.07
CA ALA A 306 -3.95 -10.11 8.29
C ALA A 306 -4.33 -9.79 9.74
N CYS A 307 -3.44 -9.14 10.50
CA CYS A 307 -3.73 -8.74 11.87
C CYS A 307 -4.70 -7.56 11.93
N THR A 308 -4.38 -6.47 11.24
CA THR A 308 -5.19 -5.24 11.25
C THR A 308 -4.78 -4.32 10.08
N HIS A 309 -5.49 -3.21 9.86
CA HIS A 309 -5.24 -2.32 8.73
C HIS A 309 -5.38 -0.85 9.08
N SER A 310 -4.65 0.00 8.35
CA SER A 310 -4.82 1.45 8.30
C SER A 310 -4.93 2.10 9.69
N VAL A 311 -6.11 2.61 10.03
CA VAL A 311 -6.34 3.45 11.23
C VAL A 311 -6.15 2.68 12.55
N SER A 312 -6.29 1.35 12.56
CA SER A 312 -6.20 0.54 13.78
C SER A 312 -4.84 -0.12 14.01
N GLN A 313 -3.79 0.29 13.28
CA GLN A 313 -2.45 -0.32 13.37
C GLN A 313 -1.85 -0.32 14.79
N GLU A 314 -2.11 0.71 15.60
CA GLU A 314 -1.65 0.80 16.99
C GLU A 314 -2.27 -0.31 17.86
N MET A 315 -3.49 -0.75 17.53
CA MET A 315 -4.24 -1.73 18.34
C MET A 315 -3.59 -3.10 18.36
N ALA A 316 -2.83 -3.45 17.31
CA ALA A 316 -2.02 -4.65 17.33
C ALA A 316 -0.98 -4.62 18.47
N LEU A 317 -0.32 -3.49 18.68
CA LEU A 317 0.66 -3.32 19.77
C LEU A 317 -0.02 -3.31 21.13
N VAL A 318 -1.20 -2.68 21.24
CA VAL A 318 -1.97 -2.60 22.49
C VAL A 318 -2.34 -3.99 23.04
N THR A 319 -2.38 -5.04 22.21
CA THR A 319 -2.54 -6.42 22.71
C THR A 319 -1.44 -6.84 23.69
N GLY A 320 -0.24 -6.27 23.57
CA GLY A 320 0.97 -6.67 24.29
C GLY A 320 1.62 -7.95 23.74
N ALA A 321 1.09 -8.52 22.66
CA ALA A 321 1.57 -9.78 22.09
C ALA A 321 2.53 -9.60 20.90
N VAL A 322 2.60 -8.41 20.30
CA VAL A 322 3.48 -8.13 19.14
C VAL A 322 4.92 -7.97 19.62
N ASP A 323 5.77 -8.91 19.23
CA ASP A 323 7.17 -8.95 19.62
C ASP A 323 8.02 -8.01 18.75
N ALA A 324 7.73 -7.95 17.45
CA ALA A 324 8.32 -6.95 16.56
C ALA A 324 7.30 -6.43 15.54
N MET A 325 7.41 -5.15 15.21
CA MET A 325 6.74 -4.56 14.06
C MET A 325 7.83 -4.10 13.09
N VAL A 326 7.91 -4.78 11.95
CA VAL A 326 8.93 -4.53 10.93
C VAL A 326 8.31 -3.67 9.84
N VAL A 327 8.91 -2.50 9.59
CA VAL A 327 8.37 -1.49 8.68
C VAL A 327 9.36 -1.09 7.60
N ASP A 328 8.85 -0.91 6.38
CA ASP A 328 9.56 -0.23 5.29
C ASP A 328 9.16 1.26 5.22
N TYR A 329 8.09 1.61 4.51
CA TYR A 329 7.60 2.97 4.29
C TYR A 329 6.09 2.99 4.00
N GLN A 330 5.54 4.22 4.07
CA GLN A 330 4.15 4.59 3.75
C GLN A 330 3.11 4.01 4.72
N CYS A 331 2.11 4.82 5.06
CA CYS A 331 0.98 4.50 5.95
C CYS A 331 1.31 3.98 7.36
N ILE A 332 2.56 4.07 7.79
CA ILE A 332 2.98 3.76 9.16
C ILE A 332 2.79 5.03 10.00
N MET A 333 1.96 4.94 11.04
CA MET A 333 1.81 6.02 12.01
C MET A 333 3.08 6.10 12.85
N PRO A 334 3.77 7.25 12.92
CA PRO A 334 5.00 7.35 13.70
C PRO A 334 4.76 7.13 15.21
N SER A 335 3.52 7.27 15.69
CA SER A 335 3.12 6.99 17.08
C SER A 335 3.32 5.52 17.49
N VAL A 336 3.48 4.58 16.55
CA VAL A 336 3.79 3.18 16.90
C VAL A 336 5.06 3.06 17.72
N ALA A 337 6.04 3.96 17.57
CA ALA A 337 7.24 3.99 18.42
C ALA A 337 6.90 4.31 19.88
N GLN A 338 6.02 5.29 20.12
CA GLN A 338 5.58 5.67 21.47
C GLN A 338 4.75 4.55 22.13
N ILE A 339 3.81 3.95 21.38
CA ILE A 339 3.03 2.81 21.89
C ILE A 339 3.95 1.62 22.21
N ALA A 340 4.97 1.40 21.39
CA ALA A 340 5.93 0.32 21.59
C ALA A 340 6.78 0.48 22.85
N GLU A 341 7.14 1.70 23.25
CA GLU A 341 7.82 1.96 24.53
C GLU A 341 6.99 1.47 25.73
N CYS A 342 5.67 1.63 25.69
CA CYS A 342 4.77 1.17 26.75
C CYS A 342 4.49 -0.33 26.68
N MET A 343 4.27 -0.86 25.46
CA MET A 343 3.82 -2.25 25.25
C MET A 343 4.99 -3.25 25.13
N GLY A 344 6.21 -2.76 25.01
CA GLY A 344 7.43 -3.56 24.90
C GLY A 344 7.70 -4.11 23.50
N THR A 345 6.93 -3.77 22.47
CA THR A 345 7.18 -4.17 21.08
C THR A 345 8.51 -3.58 20.58
N THR A 346 9.25 -4.30 19.73
CA THR A 346 10.40 -3.71 19.02
C THR A 346 9.95 -3.21 17.64
N VAL A 347 9.85 -1.89 17.46
CA VAL A 347 9.59 -1.29 16.13
C VAL A 347 10.90 -1.21 15.37
N ILE A 348 10.93 -1.75 14.15
CA ILE A 348 12.13 -1.88 13.33
C ILE A 348 11.89 -1.22 11.98
N THR A 349 12.54 -0.08 11.74
CA THR A 349 12.57 0.58 10.43
C THR A 349 13.70 0.02 9.58
N THR A 350 13.46 -0.15 8.28
CA THR A 350 14.43 -0.82 7.39
C THR A 350 14.94 0.04 6.25
N MET A 351 14.21 1.10 5.88
CA MET A 351 14.51 1.95 4.72
C MET A 351 15.10 3.29 5.17
N GLU A 352 16.11 3.79 4.44
CA GLU A 352 16.79 5.03 4.79
C GLU A 352 15.86 6.25 4.75
N ASN A 353 14.94 6.28 3.79
CA ASN A 353 13.98 7.36 3.56
C ASN A 353 12.75 7.32 4.48
N ALA A 354 12.68 6.37 5.43
CA ALA A 354 11.54 6.20 6.32
C ALA A 354 11.99 5.72 7.71
N LYS A 355 12.58 6.64 8.49
CA LYS A 355 12.96 6.41 9.89
C LYS A 355 11.93 7.00 10.84
N ILE A 356 11.82 6.41 12.03
CA ILE A 356 10.93 6.86 13.10
C ILE A 356 11.79 7.03 14.36
N PRO A 357 11.87 8.23 14.95
CA PRO A 357 12.53 8.41 16.25
C PRO A 357 11.98 7.45 17.31
N GLY A 358 12.87 6.84 18.10
CA GLY A 358 12.51 5.81 19.09
C GLY A 358 12.45 4.38 18.55
N ALA A 359 12.34 4.19 17.22
CA ALA A 359 12.44 2.87 16.62
C ALA A 359 13.90 2.42 16.42
N VAL A 360 14.13 1.11 16.39
CA VAL A 360 15.43 0.57 15.96
C VAL A 360 15.52 0.66 14.44
N HIS A 361 16.66 1.07 13.91
CA HIS A 361 16.90 1.08 12.48
C HIS A 361 17.86 -0.06 12.11
N VAL A 362 17.39 -0.98 11.26
CA VAL A 362 18.19 -2.07 10.70
C VAL A 362 18.19 -1.90 9.18
N PRO A 363 19.24 -1.30 8.59
CA PRO A 363 19.28 -1.04 7.16
C PRO A 363 19.12 -2.34 6.37
N PHE A 364 18.09 -2.41 5.53
CA PHE A 364 17.88 -3.55 4.66
C PHE A 364 18.39 -3.24 3.27
N LYS A 365 19.32 -4.07 2.80
CA LYS A 365 19.86 -4.06 1.44
C LYS A 365 19.58 -5.40 0.80
N GLU A 366 19.16 -5.39 -0.46
CA GLU A 366 18.77 -6.60 -1.19
C GLU A 366 19.91 -7.61 -1.31
N GLU A 367 21.15 -7.11 -1.38
CA GLU A 367 22.38 -7.91 -1.40
C GLU A 367 22.58 -8.74 -0.10
N HIS A 368 22.07 -8.26 1.03
CA HIS A 368 22.19 -8.89 2.36
C HIS A 368 20.82 -9.22 2.97
N ALA A 369 19.81 -9.41 2.12
CA ALA A 369 18.41 -9.52 2.54
C ALA A 369 18.17 -10.62 3.58
N GLN A 370 18.71 -11.83 3.33
CA GLN A 370 18.52 -12.99 4.21
C GLN A 370 19.20 -12.79 5.57
N GLU A 371 20.42 -12.26 5.60
CA GLU A 371 21.16 -11.98 6.84
C GLU A 371 20.42 -10.94 7.69
N THR A 372 19.99 -9.85 7.05
CA THR A 372 19.23 -8.78 7.70
C THR A 372 17.91 -9.31 8.26
N ALA A 373 17.18 -10.13 7.49
CA ALA A 373 15.96 -10.76 7.95
C ALA A 373 16.19 -11.68 9.17
N ARG A 374 17.29 -12.45 9.20
CA ARG A 374 17.64 -13.24 10.39
C ARG A 374 17.90 -12.37 11.60
N GLN A 375 18.64 -11.26 11.43
CA GLN A 375 18.87 -10.30 12.50
C GLN A 375 17.54 -9.75 13.06
N ILE A 376 16.61 -9.37 12.18
CA ILE A 376 15.29 -8.86 12.56
C ILE A 376 14.49 -9.91 13.35
N ILE A 377 14.42 -11.15 12.86
CA ILE A 377 13.68 -12.23 13.56
C ILE A 377 14.35 -12.55 14.91
N ARG A 378 15.67 -12.49 15.03
CA ARG A 378 16.36 -12.64 16.32
C ARG A 378 15.99 -11.55 17.32
N MET A 379 15.84 -10.31 16.86
CA MET A 379 15.36 -9.22 17.71
C MET A 379 13.94 -9.49 18.22
N ALA A 380 13.06 -10.03 17.37
CA ALA A 380 11.72 -10.44 17.77
C ALA A 380 11.74 -11.59 18.79
N ILE A 381 12.56 -12.63 18.55
CA ILE A 381 12.74 -13.76 19.49
C ILE A 381 13.27 -13.26 20.84
N ALA A 382 14.23 -12.33 20.84
CA ALA A 382 14.73 -11.72 22.07
C ALA A 382 13.64 -10.95 22.81
N ASN A 383 12.73 -10.29 22.09
CA ASN A 383 11.61 -9.59 22.71
C ASN A 383 10.54 -10.54 23.27
N PHE A 384 10.26 -11.65 22.59
CA PHE A 384 9.39 -12.72 23.11
C PHE A 384 9.86 -13.20 24.49
N LYS A 385 11.17 -13.43 24.66
CA LYS A 385 11.75 -13.79 25.96
C LYS A 385 11.50 -12.72 27.02
N ARG A 386 11.56 -11.42 26.66
CA ARG A 386 11.32 -10.31 27.59
C ARG A 386 9.85 -10.17 28.01
N ARG A 387 8.89 -10.64 27.21
CA ARG A 387 7.48 -10.67 27.59
C ARG A 387 7.05 -11.95 28.31
N ALA A 388 7.96 -12.90 28.52
CA ALA A 388 7.65 -14.11 29.29
C ALA A 388 7.10 -13.76 30.68
N GLY A 389 5.98 -14.37 31.05
CA GLY A 389 5.28 -14.10 32.32
C GLY A 389 4.43 -12.82 32.34
N LYS A 390 4.40 -12.02 31.26
CA LYS A 390 3.48 -10.88 31.13
C LYS A 390 2.16 -11.34 30.52
N SER A 391 1.05 -10.82 31.03
CA SER A 391 -0.26 -11.06 30.42
C SER A 391 -0.35 -10.32 29.08
N VAL A 392 -0.96 -10.99 28.10
CA VAL A 392 -1.35 -10.39 26.83
C VAL A 392 -2.87 -10.41 26.73
N ASP A 393 -3.44 -9.46 26.02
CA ASP A 393 -4.89 -9.37 25.80
C ASP A 393 -5.12 -9.37 24.29
N ILE A 394 -5.32 -10.56 23.74
CA ILE A 394 -5.58 -10.77 22.32
C ILE A 394 -7.08 -11.00 22.17
N PRO A 395 -7.82 -10.10 21.47
CA PRO A 395 -9.23 -10.35 21.16
C PRO A 395 -9.39 -11.69 20.45
N SER A 396 -10.28 -12.55 20.95
CA SER A 396 -10.56 -13.87 20.36
C SER A 396 -11.48 -13.76 19.14
N ILE A 397 -11.12 -12.89 18.20
CA ILE A 397 -11.94 -12.51 17.04
C ILE A 397 -11.10 -12.70 15.80
N THR A 398 -11.56 -13.61 14.94
CA THR A 398 -10.99 -13.86 13.62
C THR A 398 -12.10 -14.13 12.61
N THR A 399 -11.79 -13.88 11.34
CA THR A 399 -12.66 -14.20 10.20
C THR A 399 -11.89 -15.06 9.20
N PRO A 400 -12.52 -16.07 8.58
CA PRO A 400 -11.90 -16.79 7.47
C PRO A 400 -11.83 -15.90 6.23
N VAL A 401 -10.71 -15.96 5.50
CA VAL A 401 -10.48 -15.16 4.30
C VAL A 401 -10.07 -16.07 3.16
N VAL A 402 -10.74 -15.92 2.02
CA VAL A 402 -10.25 -16.44 0.74
C VAL A 402 -9.74 -15.25 -0.06
N ALA A 403 -8.46 -15.28 -0.41
CA ALA A 403 -7.78 -14.22 -1.15
C ALA A 403 -7.03 -14.81 -2.36
N GLY A 404 -6.13 -14.04 -2.96
CA GLY A 404 -5.28 -14.51 -4.06
C GLY A 404 -5.89 -14.37 -5.45
N PHE A 405 -6.93 -13.54 -5.60
CA PHE A 405 -7.62 -13.28 -6.87
C PHE A 405 -6.87 -12.27 -7.75
N SER A 406 -5.69 -12.64 -8.26
CA SER A 406 -5.04 -11.93 -9.38
C SER A 406 -5.92 -11.96 -10.64
N VAL A 407 -5.66 -11.07 -11.61
CA VAL A 407 -6.37 -11.10 -12.90
C VAL A 407 -6.17 -12.44 -13.60
N GLU A 408 -4.94 -12.97 -13.56
CA GLU A 408 -4.61 -14.30 -14.08
C GLU A 408 -5.42 -15.41 -13.40
N THR A 409 -5.59 -15.34 -12.08
CA THR A 409 -6.42 -16.29 -11.33
C THR A 409 -7.90 -16.16 -11.67
N ILE A 410 -8.43 -14.95 -11.78
CA ILE A 410 -9.83 -14.71 -12.15
C ILE A 410 -10.11 -15.24 -13.56
N VAL A 411 -9.27 -14.88 -14.53
CA VAL A 411 -9.36 -15.37 -15.91
C VAL A 411 -9.20 -16.90 -15.96
N GLY A 412 -8.27 -17.45 -15.18
CA GLY A 412 -8.07 -18.89 -15.04
C GLY A 412 -9.32 -19.60 -14.53
N ALA A 413 -10.00 -19.05 -13.53
CA ALA A 413 -11.25 -19.59 -13.02
C ALA A 413 -12.38 -19.51 -14.06
N LEU A 414 -12.54 -18.36 -14.71
CA LEU A 414 -13.59 -18.18 -15.73
C LEU A 414 -13.35 -19.03 -16.99
N SER A 415 -12.09 -19.37 -17.30
CA SER A 415 -11.76 -20.27 -18.41
C SER A 415 -12.33 -21.68 -18.25
N LYS A 416 -12.74 -22.06 -17.03
CA LYS A 416 -13.47 -23.32 -16.77
C LYS A 416 -14.91 -23.30 -17.26
N LEU A 417 -15.49 -22.11 -17.44
CA LEU A 417 -16.82 -21.91 -18.02
C LEU A 417 -16.75 -21.72 -19.54
N ASN A 418 -15.72 -21.04 -20.02
CA ASN A 418 -15.45 -20.89 -21.45
C ASN A 418 -13.94 -20.79 -21.69
N SER A 419 -13.35 -21.84 -22.26
CA SER A 419 -11.90 -21.89 -22.49
C SER A 419 -11.42 -21.04 -23.68
N GLU A 420 -12.31 -20.75 -24.64
CA GLU A 420 -11.97 -19.97 -25.85
C GLU A 420 -12.07 -18.47 -25.58
N ASP A 421 -13.08 -18.05 -24.81
CA ASP A 421 -13.26 -16.67 -24.35
C ASP A 421 -13.59 -16.63 -22.86
N PRO A 422 -12.57 -16.65 -21.98
CA PRO A 422 -12.76 -16.67 -20.53
C PRO A 422 -13.47 -15.45 -19.95
N LEU A 423 -13.52 -14.31 -20.63
CA LEU A 423 -14.20 -13.12 -20.11
C LEU A 423 -15.69 -13.11 -20.47
N LYS A 424 -16.07 -13.77 -21.56
CA LYS A 424 -17.45 -13.87 -22.03
C LYS A 424 -18.45 -14.30 -20.94
N PRO A 425 -18.18 -15.29 -20.06
CA PRO A 425 -19.12 -15.66 -19.00
C PRO A 425 -19.51 -14.50 -18.07
N VAL A 426 -18.57 -13.63 -17.69
CA VAL A 426 -18.90 -12.45 -16.86
C VAL A 426 -19.69 -11.43 -17.66
N ILE A 427 -19.29 -11.19 -18.91
CA ILE A 427 -19.98 -10.26 -19.82
C ILE A 427 -21.43 -10.70 -20.04
N ASP A 428 -21.65 -12.00 -20.31
CA ASP A 428 -22.97 -12.58 -20.53
C ASP A 428 -23.85 -12.43 -19.27
N ASN A 429 -23.28 -12.63 -18.08
CA ASN A 429 -24.01 -12.40 -16.82
C ASN A 429 -24.30 -10.92 -16.57
N ILE A 430 -23.46 -10.01 -17.06
CA ILE A 430 -23.76 -8.57 -17.03
C ILE A 430 -24.93 -8.24 -17.96
N VAL A 431 -24.88 -8.72 -19.20
CA VAL A 431 -25.95 -8.48 -20.20
C VAL A 431 -27.28 -9.10 -19.75
N ALA A 432 -27.24 -10.28 -19.13
CA ALA A 432 -28.43 -10.96 -18.60
C ALA A 432 -29.00 -10.31 -17.33
N GLY A 433 -28.26 -9.38 -16.69
CA GLY A 433 -28.67 -8.72 -15.44
C GLY A 433 -28.40 -9.53 -14.17
N ASN A 434 -27.74 -10.70 -14.27
CA ASN A 434 -27.30 -11.48 -13.12
C ASN A 434 -26.18 -10.76 -12.34
N ILE A 435 -25.34 -10.00 -13.04
CA ILE A 435 -24.36 -9.09 -12.46
C ILE A 435 -24.70 -7.68 -12.94
N ARG A 436 -25.08 -6.78 -12.04
CA ARG A 436 -25.44 -5.40 -12.43
C ARG A 436 -24.26 -4.63 -13.03
N GLY A 437 -23.06 -4.92 -12.54
CA GLY A 437 -21.82 -4.25 -12.91
C GLY A 437 -20.70 -4.61 -11.93
N VAL A 438 -19.57 -3.93 -12.03
CA VAL A 438 -18.39 -4.17 -11.18
C VAL A 438 -18.09 -2.92 -10.35
N CYS A 439 -17.79 -3.11 -9.06
CA CYS A 439 -17.33 -2.04 -8.18
C CYS A 439 -16.01 -2.42 -7.50
N LEU A 440 -15.02 -1.52 -7.57
CA LEU A 440 -13.76 -1.64 -6.85
C LEU A 440 -13.78 -0.80 -5.57
N PHE A 441 -13.63 -1.44 -4.42
CA PHE A 441 -13.27 -0.76 -3.17
C PHE A 441 -11.76 -0.68 -3.03
N ALA A 442 -11.22 0.52 -2.92
CA ALA A 442 -9.80 0.77 -2.73
C ALA A 442 -9.57 1.82 -1.63
N GLY A 443 -8.31 1.99 -1.24
CA GLY A 443 -7.89 3.08 -0.37
C GLY A 443 -7.86 2.74 1.11
N CYS A 444 -8.00 3.78 1.93
CA CYS A 444 -7.68 3.78 3.36
C CYS A 444 -8.93 3.89 4.23
N ASN A 445 -8.79 3.57 5.52
CA ASN A 445 -9.67 4.16 6.52
C ASN A 445 -9.25 5.61 6.78
N ASN A 446 -10.16 6.40 7.35
CA ASN A 446 -9.89 7.76 7.80
C ASN A 446 -10.53 7.95 9.17
N VAL A 447 -9.79 8.49 10.14
CA VAL A 447 -10.25 8.67 11.53
C VAL A 447 -11.52 9.55 11.67
N LYS A 448 -11.82 10.39 10.66
CA LYS A 448 -13.06 11.17 10.59
C LYS A 448 -14.32 10.31 10.41
N VAL A 449 -14.17 9.06 9.95
CA VAL A 449 -15.25 8.11 9.73
C VAL A 449 -15.06 6.95 10.70
N PRO A 450 -16.11 6.45 11.39
CA PRO A 450 -16.00 5.23 12.16
C PRO A 450 -15.40 4.12 11.29
N GLN A 451 -14.29 3.53 11.74
CA GLN A 451 -13.51 2.60 10.92
C GLN A 451 -14.41 1.53 10.29
N ASP A 452 -14.16 1.26 9.01
CA ASP A 452 -14.82 0.28 8.14
C ASP A 452 -16.29 0.58 7.77
N HIS A 453 -16.94 1.57 8.41
CA HIS A 453 -18.36 1.87 8.19
C HIS A 453 -18.74 2.08 6.73
N ASN A 454 -18.07 3.01 6.05
CA ASN A 454 -18.39 3.33 4.66
C ASN A 454 -18.17 2.12 3.73
N PHE A 455 -17.08 1.36 3.92
CA PHE A 455 -16.78 0.18 3.10
C PHE A 455 -17.87 -0.88 3.27
N VAL A 456 -18.19 -1.24 4.52
CA VAL A 456 -19.13 -2.32 4.84
C VAL A 456 -20.55 -1.95 4.42
N GLU A 457 -21.02 -0.75 4.72
CA GLU A 457 -22.39 -0.35 4.39
C GLU A 457 -22.61 -0.19 2.88
N MET A 458 -21.64 0.36 2.16
CA MET A 458 -21.71 0.41 0.69
C MET A 458 -21.64 -0.99 0.07
N ALA A 459 -20.72 -1.84 0.52
CA ALA A 459 -20.58 -3.21 -0.01
C ALA A 459 -21.85 -4.03 0.20
N LYS A 460 -22.46 -3.98 1.40
CA LYS A 460 -23.74 -4.65 1.68
C LYS A 460 -24.84 -4.22 0.70
N LYS A 461 -24.95 -2.92 0.41
CA LYS A 461 -25.97 -2.41 -0.52
C LYS A 461 -25.69 -2.84 -1.96
N LEU A 462 -24.44 -2.75 -2.41
CA LEU A 462 -24.05 -3.13 -3.78
C LEU A 462 -24.19 -4.63 -4.03
N LEU A 463 -23.81 -5.47 -3.05
CA LEU A 463 -23.97 -6.93 -3.15
C LEU A 463 -25.45 -7.34 -3.24
N LYS A 464 -26.34 -6.69 -2.48
CA LYS A 464 -27.80 -6.89 -2.59
C LYS A 464 -28.36 -6.52 -3.96
N GLU A 465 -27.67 -5.63 -4.67
CA GLU A 465 -28.03 -5.18 -6.02
C GLU A 465 -27.27 -5.96 -7.12
N ASN A 466 -26.74 -7.14 -6.80
CA ASN A 466 -26.00 -8.02 -7.70
C ASN A 466 -24.76 -7.37 -8.34
N VAL A 467 -24.10 -6.45 -7.65
CA VAL A 467 -22.83 -5.88 -8.12
C VAL A 467 -21.70 -6.85 -7.78
N LEU A 468 -20.85 -7.17 -8.75
CA LEU A 468 -19.60 -7.88 -8.51
C LEU A 468 -18.63 -6.94 -7.82
N VAL A 469 -18.35 -7.19 -6.54
CA VAL A 469 -17.46 -6.37 -5.73
C VAL A 469 -16.05 -6.97 -5.74
N ILE A 470 -15.07 -6.14 -6.09
CA ILE A 470 -13.65 -6.43 -5.93
C ILE A 470 -13.04 -5.40 -4.97
N ALA A 471 -11.97 -5.76 -4.27
CA ALA A 471 -11.36 -4.87 -3.29
C ALA A 471 -9.83 -4.99 -3.25
N THR A 472 -9.16 -3.88 -2.93
CA THR A 472 -7.70 -3.81 -2.74
C THR A 472 -7.34 -2.97 -1.51
N GLY A 473 -6.07 -3.04 -1.10
CA GLY A 473 -5.53 -2.21 -0.02
C GLY A 473 -6.25 -2.41 1.31
N CYS A 474 -6.43 -1.32 2.06
CA CYS A 474 -7.14 -1.37 3.34
C CYS A 474 -8.67 -1.41 3.17
N GLY A 475 -9.20 -1.12 1.96
CA GLY A 475 -10.58 -1.41 1.61
C GLY A 475 -10.87 -2.92 1.60
N ALA A 476 -9.98 -3.73 1.03
CA ALA A 476 -10.03 -5.19 1.21
C ALA A 476 -9.88 -5.57 2.68
N GLY A 477 -8.97 -4.90 3.39
CA GLY A 477 -8.77 -5.08 4.83
C GLY A 477 -10.03 -4.83 5.69
N ALA A 478 -10.86 -3.87 5.29
CA ALA A 478 -12.14 -3.57 5.92
C ALA A 478 -13.21 -4.65 5.66
N LEU A 479 -13.23 -5.22 4.44
CA LEU A 479 -14.24 -6.21 4.05
C LEU A 479 -13.89 -7.63 4.48
N MET A 480 -12.62 -7.91 4.78
CA MET A 480 -12.17 -9.24 5.22
C MET A 480 -12.24 -9.47 6.73
N ARG A 481 -12.31 -8.41 7.54
CA ARG A 481 -12.37 -8.45 9.02
C ARG A 481 -13.80 -8.24 9.49
#